data_AF-A0A7S0QDE9-F1
#
_entry.id   AF-A0A7S0QDE9-F1
#
_cell.length_a   1.000
_cell.length_b   1.000
_cell.length_c   1.000
_cell.angle_alpha   90.00
_cell.angle_beta   90.00
_cell.angle_gamma   90.00
#
_symmetry.space_group_name_H-M   'P 1'
#
loop_
_entity.id
_entity.type
_entity.pdbx_description
1 polymer ?
#
loop_
_entity_poly.entity_id
_entity_poly.type
_entity_poly.pdbx_seq_one_letter_code
_entity_poly.pdbx_strand_id
1 'polypeptide(L)'
;MIIFIESLKIRFPMNIIYPEQIQIMYILKKSLDSKAHCIMGIPSGVGLSSAAFCFFLSYEKFMKISKKIIYWTSSEIDTHFMIEQWTLLYKKLMINNDKNDEIHDINVSGIFDKKKLCIDYRSSDRLKIQEIEDLCQSLTLCRLEKKNKRKNIFKSLIKKKIICQFFSNFLEKSKNYKLKGILSLNKVLKEGIYKKICPFYLSRHFLIESNIIIGDIKYFILNDNFDLIPQKQIRCGVLILDNLYEIDGINTEFCCFQLSKIITENSERGILIVKKETIRKVLKKK
;
A
#
# COMPACT_ATOMS: atom_id res chain seq x y z
N MET A 1 -4.86 18.95 23.21
CA MET A 1 -5.98 18.66 24.14
C MET A 1 -6.01 17.18 24.48
N ILE A 2 -6.43 16.82 25.69
CA ILE A 2 -6.65 15.42 26.11
C ILE A 2 -8.16 15.24 26.30
N ILE A 3 -8.71 14.19 25.69
CA ILE A 3 -10.13 13.84 25.76
C ILE A 3 -10.22 12.43 26.34
N PHE A 4 -11.22 12.19 27.18
CA PHE A 4 -11.51 10.87 27.71
C PHE A 4 -12.78 10.33 27.09
N ILE A 5 -12.68 9.16 26.47
CA ILE A 5 -13.82 8.40 25.94
C ILE A 5 -13.94 7.14 26.78
N GLU A 6 -14.79 7.25 27.80
CA GLU A 6 -14.86 6.33 28.93
C GLU A 6 -13.45 6.12 29.53
N SER A 7 -12.87 4.91 29.43
CA SER A 7 -11.51 4.57 29.88
C SER A 7 -10.38 4.93 28.91
N LEU A 8 -10.66 5.40 27.69
CA LEU A 8 -9.66 5.66 26.66
C LEU A 8 -9.21 7.13 26.70
N LYS A 9 -7.93 7.37 27.02
CA LYS A 9 -7.29 8.69 26.96
C LYS A 9 -6.83 8.98 25.53
N ILE A 10 -7.49 9.92 24.86
CA ILE A 10 -7.17 10.33 23.48
C ILE A 10 -6.45 11.67 23.48
N ARG A 11 -5.32 11.75 22.79
CA ARG A 11 -4.59 13.00 22.58
C ARG A 11 -4.99 13.60 21.23
N PHE A 12 -5.62 14.77 21.27
CA PHE A 12 -6.07 15.47 20.08
C PHE A 12 -5.22 16.73 19.86
N PRO A 13 -4.59 16.91 18.69
CA PRO A 13 -3.63 17.99 18.47
C PRO A 13 -4.26 19.36 18.21
N MET A 14 -5.59 19.44 18.08
CA MET A 14 -6.32 20.68 17.87
C MET A 14 -6.89 21.23 19.19
N ASN A 15 -7.17 22.54 19.21
CA ASN A 15 -7.70 23.23 20.38
C ASN A 15 -9.22 23.04 20.53
N ILE A 16 -9.91 22.79 19.43
CA ILE A 16 -11.36 22.61 19.37
C ILE A 16 -11.63 21.23 18.79
N ILE A 17 -12.60 20.53 19.39
CA ILE A 17 -13.15 19.27 18.88
C ILE A 17 -14.65 19.44 18.66
N TYR A 18 -15.15 18.90 17.56
CA TYR A 18 -16.58 18.92 17.28
C TYR A 18 -17.32 17.82 18.06
N PRO A 19 -18.54 18.05 18.56
CA PRO A 19 -19.34 17.02 19.23
C PRO A 19 -19.51 15.75 18.40
N GLU A 20 -19.65 15.89 17.08
CA GLU A 20 -19.78 14.79 16.13
C GLU A 20 -18.50 13.94 16.08
N GLN A 21 -17.32 14.55 16.23
CA GLN A 21 -16.05 13.80 16.30
C GLN A 21 -15.95 12.96 17.57
N ILE A 22 -16.44 13.48 18.70
CA ILE A 22 -16.51 12.72 19.97
C ILE A 22 -17.47 11.53 19.81
N GLN A 23 -18.63 11.73 19.19
CA GLN A 23 -19.60 10.68 18.92
C GLN A 23 -19.01 9.58 18.02
N ILE A 24 -18.31 9.95 16.95
CA ILE A 24 -17.62 9.00 16.07
C ILE A 24 -16.62 8.16 16.88
N MET A 25 -15.78 8.79 17.68
CA MET A 25 -14.79 8.07 18.49
C MET A 25 -15.44 7.14 19.52
N TYR A 26 -16.58 7.53 20.11
CA TYR A 26 -17.36 6.69 21.01
C TYR A 26 -17.93 5.45 20.31
N ILE A 27 -18.51 5.62 19.11
CA ILE A 27 -19.05 4.51 18.31
C ILE A 27 -17.92 3.58 17.85
N LEU A 28 -16.78 4.14 17.42
CA LEU A 28 -15.57 3.37 17.07
C LEU A 28 -15.09 2.53 18.26
N LYS A 29 -15.08 3.10 19.47
CA LYS A 29 -14.71 2.34 20.66
C LYS A 29 -15.66 1.18 20.92
N LYS A 30 -16.97 1.45 20.96
CA LYS A 30 -18.00 0.44 21.24
C LYS A 30 -17.98 -0.71 20.22
N SER A 31 -17.77 -0.40 18.94
CA SER A 31 -17.68 -1.41 17.88
C SER A 31 -16.42 -2.27 18.00
N LEU A 32 -15.26 -1.68 18.31
CA LEU A 32 -14.01 -2.43 18.50
C LEU A 32 -14.01 -3.31 19.75
N ASP A 33 -14.61 -2.83 20.84
CA ASP A 33 -14.69 -3.57 22.10
C ASP A 33 -15.68 -4.75 22.00
N SER A 34 -16.79 -4.57 21.28
CA SER A 34 -17.74 -5.65 20.97
C SER A 34 -17.26 -6.60 19.87
N LYS A 35 -16.17 -6.28 19.16
CA LYS A 35 -15.66 -7.02 17.99
C LYS A 35 -16.73 -7.25 16.91
N ALA A 36 -17.67 -6.32 16.80
CA ALA A 36 -18.79 -6.39 15.85
C ALA A 36 -18.54 -5.50 14.63
N HIS A 37 -19.20 -5.82 13.52
CA HIS A 37 -19.26 -4.93 12.36
C HIS A 37 -20.12 -3.71 12.70
N CYS A 38 -19.72 -2.54 12.21
CA CYS A 38 -20.44 -1.30 12.44
C CYS A 38 -20.56 -0.52 11.12
N ILE A 39 -21.76 -0.01 10.87
CA ILE A 39 -22.05 0.89 9.75
C ILE A 39 -22.43 2.23 10.37
N MET A 40 -21.78 3.30 9.91
CA MET A 40 -21.96 4.65 10.42
C MET A 40 -22.29 5.59 9.27
N GLY A 41 -23.38 6.36 9.39
CA GLY A 41 -23.68 7.48 8.49
C GLY A 41 -23.02 8.74 9.00
N ILE A 42 -21.92 9.15 8.38
CA ILE A 42 -21.13 10.32 8.81
C ILE A 42 -21.32 11.43 7.77
N PRO A 43 -21.71 12.65 8.17
CA PRO A 43 -21.80 13.75 7.22
C PRO A 43 -20.42 14.17 6.74
N SER A 44 -20.33 14.61 5.49
CA SER A 44 -19.10 15.11 4.89
C SER A 44 -18.55 16.32 5.66
N GLY A 45 -17.23 16.42 5.80
CA GLY A 45 -16.58 17.60 6.39
C GLY A 45 -16.40 17.59 7.91
N VAL A 46 -16.90 16.57 8.62
CA VAL A 46 -16.73 16.43 10.09
C VAL A 46 -15.28 16.08 10.49
N GLY A 47 -14.43 15.73 9.53
CA GLY A 47 -13.02 15.40 9.80
C GLY A 47 -12.83 13.99 10.38
N LEU A 48 -13.59 13.01 9.88
CA LEU A 48 -13.47 11.58 10.21
C LEU A 48 -12.02 11.11 10.22
N SER A 49 -11.26 11.39 9.16
CA SER A 49 -9.86 10.98 9.02
C SER A 49 -8.99 11.42 10.20
N SER A 50 -9.19 12.65 10.70
CA SER A 50 -8.42 13.20 11.81
C SER A 50 -8.82 12.60 13.16
N ALA A 51 -10.13 12.40 13.37
CA ALA A 51 -10.65 11.78 14.57
C ALA A 51 -10.26 10.30 14.66
N ALA A 52 -10.42 9.58 13.55
CA ALA A 52 -10.03 8.18 13.38
C ALA A 52 -8.55 7.98 13.67
N PHE A 53 -7.67 8.81 13.08
CA PHE A 53 -6.23 8.73 13.34
C PHE A 53 -5.90 8.88 14.83
N CYS A 54 -6.38 9.95 15.48
CA CYS A 54 -6.09 10.19 16.90
C CYS A 54 -6.65 9.09 17.80
N PHE A 55 -7.82 8.56 17.45
CA PHE A 55 -8.43 7.43 18.13
C PHE A 55 -7.57 6.17 17.99
N PHE A 56 -7.14 5.78 16.79
CA PHE A 56 -6.32 4.58 16.59
C PHE A 56 -4.96 4.65 17.26
N LEU A 57 -4.28 5.80 17.18
CA LEU A 57 -3.03 6.02 17.91
C LEU A 57 -3.19 5.74 19.42
N SER A 58 -4.32 6.17 19.97
CA SER A 58 -4.61 6.03 21.40
C SER A 58 -5.11 4.62 21.76
N TYR A 59 -5.88 4.00 20.86
CA TYR A 59 -6.47 2.67 21.05
C TYR A 59 -5.41 1.56 20.99
N GLU A 60 -4.43 1.64 20.08
CA GLU A 60 -3.30 0.71 20.07
C GLU A 60 -2.54 0.73 21.40
N LYS A 61 -2.32 1.93 21.97
CA LYS A 61 -1.69 2.10 23.29
C LYS A 61 -2.53 1.47 24.40
N PHE A 62 -3.86 1.64 24.35
CA PHE A 62 -4.77 1.11 25.36
C PHE A 62 -4.81 -0.42 25.37
N MET A 63 -4.92 -1.05 24.20
CA MET A 63 -5.07 -2.50 24.11
C MET A 63 -3.76 -3.28 24.28
N LYS A 64 -2.58 -2.63 24.16
CA LYS A 64 -1.23 -3.25 24.18
C LYS A 64 -1.04 -4.41 23.19
N ILE A 65 -1.99 -4.61 22.28
CA ILE A 65 -2.00 -5.62 21.22
C ILE A 65 -1.96 -4.84 19.91
N SER A 66 -0.93 -5.07 19.10
CA SER A 66 -0.79 -4.49 17.77
C SER A 66 -1.80 -5.15 16.82
N LYS A 67 -3.00 -4.60 16.72
CA LYS A 67 -3.96 -4.98 15.68
C LYS A 67 -3.60 -4.22 14.40
N LYS A 68 -3.47 -4.93 13.28
CA LYS A 68 -3.23 -4.26 12.00
C LYS A 68 -4.48 -3.51 11.57
N ILE A 69 -4.37 -2.21 11.32
CA ILE A 69 -5.49 -1.38 10.87
C ILE A 69 -5.33 -1.16 9.37
N ILE A 70 -6.36 -1.51 8.61
CA ILE A 70 -6.42 -1.31 7.17
C ILE A 70 -7.49 -0.24 6.94
N TYR A 71 -7.06 0.94 6.53
CA TYR A 71 -7.93 2.04 6.14
C TYR A 71 -8.03 2.07 4.62
N TRP A 72 -9.22 1.82 4.12
CA TRP A 72 -9.52 1.88 2.71
C TRP A 72 -10.17 3.23 2.35
N THR A 73 -9.62 3.89 1.32
CA THR A 73 -10.19 5.07 0.67
C THR A 73 -10.71 4.80 -0.75
N SER A 74 -11.66 5.61 -1.22
CA SER A 74 -12.24 5.55 -2.58
C SER A 74 -11.23 5.77 -3.71
N SER A 75 -10.26 6.65 -3.53
CA SER A 75 -9.30 7.00 -4.58
C SER A 75 -7.86 7.06 -4.06
N GLU A 76 -6.91 6.91 -4.99
CA GLU A 76 -5.49 7.13 -4.69
C GLU A 76 -5.21 8.58 -4.24
N ILE A 77 -5.99 9.56 -4.69
CA ILE A 77 -5.84 10.97 -4.28
C ILE A 77 -6.19 11.11 -2.80
N ASP A 78 -7.26 10.46 -2.35
CA ASP A 78 -7.68 10.44 -0.95
C ASP A 78 -6.62 9.77 -0.06
N THR A 79 -6.01 8.67 -0.53
CA THR A 79 -4.89 8.05 0.21
C THR A 79 -3.76 9.05 0.45
N HIS A 80 -3.39 9.80 -0.59
CA HIS A 80 -2.29 10.75 -0.54
C HIS A 80 -2.59 11.88 0.47
N PHE A 81 -3.75 12.53 0.34
CA PHE A 81 -4.14 13.61 1.24
C PHE A 81 -4.27 13.15 2.69
N MET A 82 -4.83 11.96 2.91
CA MET A 82 -4.98 11.42 4.27
C MET A 82 -3.61 11.15 4.91
N ILE A 83 -2.66 10.58 4.17
CA ILE A 83 -1.30 10.35 4.68
C ILE A 83 -0.60 11.68 5.01
N GLU A 84 -0.76 12.71 4.18
CA GLU A 84 -0.20 14.03 4.46
C GLU A 84 -0.85 14.68 5.68
N GLN A 85 -2.18 14.60 5.79
CA GLN A 85 -2.93 15.09 6.95
C GLN A 85 -2.46 14.39 8.23
N TRP A 86 -2.33 13.07 8.22
CA TRP A 86 -1.85 12.29 9.37
C TRP A 86 -0.39 12.60 9.70
N THR A 87 0.45 12.85 8.68
CA THR A 87 1.83 13.31 8.88
C THR A 87 1.87 14.64 9.63
N LEU A 88 1.00 15.59 9.27
CA LEU A 88 0.89 16.88 9.96
C LEU A 88 0.37 16.72 11.39
N LEU A 89 -0.67 15.90 11.60
CA LEU A 89 -1.21 15.62 12.93
C LEU A 89 -0.17 14.95 13.84
N TYR A 90 0.58 13.97 13.32
CA TYR A 90 1.64 13.29 14.04
C TYR A 90 2.75 14.25 14.45
N LYS A 91 3.17 15.16 13.56
CA LYS A 91 4.15 16.21 13.90
C LYS A 91 3.65 17.12 15.02
N LYS A 92 2.38 17.54 14.98
CA LYS A 92 1.78 18.36 16.06
C LYS A 92 1.72 17.62 17.39
N LEU A 93 1.39 16.33 17.37
CA LEU A 93 1.40 15.48 18.57
C LEU A 93 2.81 15.36 19.16
N MET A 94 3.84 15.22 18.32
CA MET A 94 5.23 15.16 18.75
C MET A 94 5.73 16.46 19.38
N ILE A 95 5.34 17.63 18.85
CA ILE A 95 5.73 18.94 19.40
C ILE A 95 5.08 19.17 20.77
N ASN A 96 3.82 18.77 20.92
CA ASN A 96 3.04 19.01 22.14
C ASN A 96 3.32 17.99 23.24
N ASN A 97 4.33 17.13 23.10
CA ASN A 97 4.62 16.09 24.07
C ASN A 97 5.69 16.52 25.06
N ASP A 98 5.32 16.50 26.35
CA ASP A 98 6.28 16.52 27.44
C ASP A 98 7.08 15.22 27.45
N LYS A 99 8.36 15.31 27.82
CA LYS A 99 9.41 14.27 27.74
C LYS A 99 9.08 12.93 28.42
N ASN A 100 7.96 12.83 29.14
CA ASN A 100 7.58 11.67 29.96
C ASN A 100 6.53 10.74 29.33
N ASP A 101 5.85 11.15 28.26
CA ASP A 101 4.88 10.29 27.55
C ASP A 101 5.55 9.65 26.33
N GLU A 102 5.95 8.38 26.45
CA GLU A 102 6.41 7.54 25.35
C GLU A 102 5.31 7.49 24.26
N ILE A 103 5.48 8.27 23.19
CA ILE A 103 4.76 8.04 21.95
C ILE A 103 5.42 6.82 21.34
N HIS A 104 4.72 5.68 21.27
CA HIS A 104 5.18 4.56 20.48
C HIS A 104 5.35 5.00 19.03
N ASP A 105 6.47 4.60 18.43
CA ASP A 105 6.74 4.76 17.00
C ASP A 105 5.65 4.00 16.21
N ILE A 106 4.60 4.71 15.79
CA ILE A 106 3.53 4.11 14.99
C ILE A 106 3.96 4.16 13.53
N ASN A 107 3.88 2.99 12.91
CA ASN A 107 4.29 2.78 11.55
C ASN A 107 3.07 2.83 10.64
N VAL A 108 2.98 3.88 9.83
CA VAL A 108 1.90 4.07 8.86
C VAL A 108 2.47 4.01 7.45
N SER A 109 1.88 3.18 6.60
CA SER A 109 2.30 3.00 5.20
C SER A 109 1.15 3.20 4.23
N GLY A 110 1.38 3.99 3.18
CA GLY A 110 0.48 4.07 2.03
C GLY A 110 0.79 3.01 0.97
N ILE A 111 -0.26 2.50 0.33
CA ILE A 111 -0.16 1.72 -0.90
C ILE A 111 -0.19 2.69 -2.08
N PHE A 112 0.84 2.61 -2.93
CA PHE A 112 0.96 3.45 -4.12
C PHE A 112 1.41 2.62 -5.32
N ASP A 113 1.13 3.15 -6.51
CA ASP A 113 1.48 2.50 -7.75
C ASP A 113 2.97 2.48 -8.07
N LYS A 114 3.36 1.45 -8.84
CA LYS A 114 4.70 1.39 -9.45
C LYS A 114 5.00 2.64 -10.27
N LYS A 115 4.01 3.18 -10.99
CA LYS A 115 4.17 4.40 -11.80
C LYS A 115 4.69 5.57 -10.98
N LYS A 116 4.18 5.76 -9.75
CA LYS A 116 4.60 6.88 -8.88
C LYS A 116 5.88 6.59 -8.09
N LEU A 117 6.20 5.31 -7.83
CA LEU A 117 7.35 4.90 -7.02
C LEU A 117 8.59 4.50 -7.85
N CYS A 118 8.47 4.36 -9.17
CA CYS A 118 9.59 3.96 -10.02
C CYS A 118 10.55 5.14 -10.27
N ILE A 119 11.85 4.91 -10.01
CA ILE A 119 12.93 5.89 -10.24
C ILE A 119 13.77 5.51 -11.48
N ASP A 120 13.53 4.34 -12.09
CA ASP A 120 14.38 3.91 -13.21
C ASP A 120 14.22 4.85 -14.41
N TYR A 121 15.32 5.26 -15.04
CA TYR A 121 15.30 6.23 -16.14
C TYR A 121 14.48 5.74 -17.37
N ARG A 122 14.26 4.43 -17.46
CA ARG A 122 13.48 3.77 -18.51
C ARG A 122 11.98 3.93 -18.33
N SER A 123 11.50 4.16 -17.10
CA SER A 123 10.10 4.52 -16.88
C SER A 123 9.93 6.00 -17.21
N SER A 124 9.17 6.29 -18.26
CA SER A 124 8.74 7.65 -18.57
C SER A 124 7.28 7.85 -18.18
N ASP A 125 6.90 9.08 -17.82
CA ASP A 125 5.54 9.42 -17.37
C ASP A 125 4.45 9.15 -18.43
N ARG A 126 4.86 9.09 -19.71
CA ARG A 126 4.00 8.80 -20.85
C ARG A 126 3.53 7.35 -20.91
N LEU A 127 4.24 6.43 -20.26
CA LEU A 127 3.87 5.02 -20.26
C LEU A 127 2.61 4.78 -19.43
N LYS A 128 1.82 3.81 -19.89
CA LYS A 128 0.68 3.29 -19.13
C LYS A 128 1.19 2.46 -17.95
N ILE A 129 0.34 2.29 -16.93
CA ILE A 129 0.69 1.53 -15.72
C ILE A 129 1.15 0.12 -16.11
N GLN A 130 0.37 -0.61 -16.93
CA GLN A 130 0.68 -1.96 -17.41
C GLN A 130 2.04 -2.07 -18.10
N GLU A 131 2.40 -1.11 -18.96
CA GLU A 131 3.69 -1.11 -19.65
C GLU A 131 4.86 -0.97 -18.66
N ILE A 132 4.69 -0.15 -17.62
CA ILE A 132 5.68 -0.01 -16.54
C ILE A 132 5.81 -1.32 -15.75
N GLU A 133 4.70 -2.04 -15.54
CA GLU A 133 4.72 -3.32 -14.86
C GLU A 133 5.46 -4.38 -15.67
N ASP A 134 5.17 -4.50 -16.96
CA ASP A 134 5.83 -5.43 -17.88
C ASP A 134 7.34 -5.15 -17.97
N LEU A 135 7.70 -3.87 -18.06
CA LEU A 135 9.10 -3.44 -18.01
C LEU A 135 9.75 -3.84 -16.68
N CYS A 136 9.11 -3.58 -15.55
CA CYS A 136 9.63 -3.95 -14.23
C CYS A 136 9.79 -5.46 -14.11
N GLN A 137 8.82 -6.25 -14.58
CA GLN A 137 8.86 -7.70 -14.57
C GLN A 137 10.01 -8.23 -15.42
N SER A 138 10.21 -7.70 -16.63
CA SER A 138 11.33 -8.08 -17.50
C SER A 138 12.70 -7.82 -16.85
N LEU A 139 12.84 -6.71 -16.11
CA LEU A 139 14.07 -6.29 -15.44
C LEU A 139 14.37 -7.07 -14.15
N THR A 140 13.34 -7.61 -13.50
CA THR A 140 13.44 -8.32 -12.22
C THR A 140 13.61 -9.82 -12.39
N LEU A 141 12.95 -10.42 -13.40
CA LEU A 141 13.04 -11.84 -13.74
C LEU A 141 14.50 -12.32 -13.91
N CYS A 142 15.34 -11.48 -14.52
CA CYS A 142 16.76 -11.78 -14.75
C CYS A 142 17.58 -12.08 -13.48
N ARG A 143 17.09 -11.72 -12.27
CA ARG A 143 17.81 -11.94 -11.00
C ARG A 143 17.23 -13.09 -10.16
N LEU A 144 15.92 -13.37 -10.25
CA LEU A 144 15.30 -14.52 -9.57
C LEU A 144 15.82 -15.85 -10.14
N GLU A 145 16.06 -15.91 -11.44
CA GLU A 145 16.64 -17.08 -12.11
C GLU A 145 18.11 -17.33 -11.76
N LYS A 146 18.83 -16.37 -11.15
CA LYS A 146 20.18 -16.64 -10.63
C LYS A 146 20.18 -17.47 -9.35
N LYS A 147 19.07 -17.47 -8.57
CA LYS A 147 18.90 -18.35 -7.40
C LYS A 147 18.46 -19.76 -7.82
N ASN A 148 17.64 -19.86 -8.86
CA ASN A 148 17.19 -21.14 -9.42
C ASN A 148 18.20 -21.61 -10.48
N LYS A 149 19.01 -22.63 -10.18
CA LYS A 149 20.05 -23.24 -11.05
C LYS A 149 19.56 -23.80 -12.42
N ARG A 150 18.48 -23.31 -13.05
CA ARG A 150 18.06 -23.71 -14.41
C ARG A 150 18.75 -22.84 -15.45
N LYS A 151 20.00 -23.21 -15.70
CA LYS A 151 20.87 -22.69 -16.77
C LYS A 151 20.26 -23.02 -18.13
N ASN A 152 20.05 -22.01 -18.98
CA ASN A 152 20.60 -21.94 -20.36
C ASN A 152 19.77 -21.14 -21.39
N ILE A 153 18.52 -20.74 -21.12
CA ILE A 153 17.70 -20.06 -22.15
C ILE A 153 17.94 -18.54 -22.19
N PHE A 154 18.22 -17.89 -21.06
CA PHE A 154 18.37 -16.43 -20.97
C PHE A 154 19.82 -15.91 -21.04
N LYS A 155 20.79 -16.73 -21.50
CA LYS A 155 22.20 -16.29 -21.67
C LYS A 155 22.38 -15.16 -22.69
N SER A 156 21.49 -14.99 -23.66
CA SER A 156 21.55 -13.90 -24.64
C SER A 156 21.10 -12.55 -24.08
N LEU A 157 20.13 -12.54 -23.15
CA LEU A 157 19.66 -11.33 -22.46
C LEU A 157 20.65 -10.86 -21.38
N ILE A 158 21.38 -11.80 -20.76
CA ILE A 158 22.44 -11.50 -19.80
C ILE A 158 23.61 -10.71 -20.41
N LYS A 159 23.83 -10.77 -21.74
CA LYS A 159 24.88 -10.01 -22.43
C LYS A 159 24.58 -8.50 -22.56
N LYS A 160 23.31 -8.08 -22.44
CA LYS A 160 22.95 -6.66 -22.37
C LYS A 160 22.57 -6.37 -20.92
N LYS A 161 23.26 -5.44 -20.26
CA LYS A 161 23.03 -5.00 -18.86
C LYS A 161 21.59 -4.49 -18.60
N ILE A 162 20.57 -5.34 -18.69
CA ILE A 162 19.15 -4.99 -18.57
C ILE A 162 18.67 -5.52 -17.20
N ILE A 163 19.32 -5.06 -16.14
CA ILE A 163 18.89 -5.34 -14.76
C ILE A 163 18.54 -4.00 -14.11
N CYS A 164 17.52 -3.99 -13.27
CA CYS A 164 17.24 -2.84 -12.42
C CYS A 164 18.24 -2.79 -11.25
N GLN A 165 19.13 -1.79 -11.26
CA GLN A 165 20.15 -1.61 -10.21
C GLN A 165 19.51 -1.31 -8.84
N PHE A 166 18.41 -0.56 -8.82
CA PHE A 166 17.67 -0.24 -7.61
C PHE A 166 17.08 -1.49 -6.94
N PHE A 167 16.55 -2.43 -7.74
CA PHE A 167 16.02 -3.68 -7.23
C PHE A 167 17.13 -4.62 -6.74
N SER A 168 18.27 -4.67 -7.44
CA SER A 168 19.41 -5.46 -6.94
C SER A 168 19.88 -5.01 -5.57
N ASN A 169 19.98 -3.70 -5.38
CA ASN A 169 20.41 -3.11 -4.12
C ASN A 169 19.38 -3.35 -3.01
N PHE A 170 18.09 -3.34 -3.34
CA PHE A 170 17.03 -3.70 -2.39
C PHE A 170 17.22 -5.12 -1.84
N LEU A 171 17.46 -6.12 -2.71
CA LEU A 171 17.62 -7.51 -2.28
C LEU A 171 18.81 -7.73 -1.34
N GLU A 172 19.87 -6.92 -1.48
CA GLU A 172 21.07 -7.01 -0.63
C GLU A 172 20.87 -6.29 0.70
N LYS A 173 20.14 -5.18 0.72
CA LYS A 173 20.06 -4.27 1.88
C LYS A 173 18.74 -4.36 2.67
N SER A 174 17.73 -5.09 2.20
CA SER A 174 16.36 -5.06 2.74
C SER A 174 16.26 -5.29 4.25
N LYS A 175 17.04 -6.23 4.80
CA LYS A 175 16.93 -6.67 6.20
C LYS A 175 17.32 -5.61 7.24
N ASN A 176 18.03 -4.57 6.84
CA ASN A 176 18.56 -3.59 7.79
C ASN A 176 17.61 -2.42 8.04
N TYR A 177 16.49 -2.35 7.32
CA TYR A 177 15.59 -1.21 7.38
C TYR A 177 14.33 -1.54 8.15
N LYS A 178 14.21 -0.92 9.33
CA LYS A 178 12.96 -0.88 10.08
C LYS A 178 12.28 0.45 9.83
N LEU A 179 10.97 0.40 9.62
CA LEU A 179 10.17 1.61 9.57
C LEU A 179 10.13 2.33 10.92
N LYS A 180 10.27 3.65 10.89
CA LYS A 180 9.85 4.54 11.97
C LYS A 180 8.98 5.68 11.44
N GLY A 181 7.74 5.70 11.89
CA GLY A 181 6.79 6.79 11.64
C GLY A 181 5.99 6.64 10.35
N ILE A 182 5.41 7.76 9.93
CA ILE A 182 4.52 7.81 8.76
C ILE A 182 5.33 7.89 7.47
N LEU A 183 4.96 7.06 6.50
CA LEU A 183 5.49 7.06 5.14
C LEU A 183 4.58 7.80 4.18
N SER A 184 4.99 9.02 3.83
CA SER A 184 4.47 9.69 2.64
C SER A 184 5.18 9.18 1.38
N LEU A 185 4.48 9.28 0.25
CA LEU A 185 5.02 8.96 -1.08
C LEU A 185 6.36 9.68 -1.31
N ASN A 186 6.40 10.98 -1.02
CA ASN A 186 7.59 11.82 -1.16
C ASN A 186 8.75 11.35 -0.26
N LYS A 187 8.46 10.87 0.95
CA LYS A 187 9.48 10.35 1.87
C LYS A 187 10.07 9.04 1.35
N VAL A 188 9.22 8.13 0.88
CA VAL A 188 9.66 6.85 0.28
C VAL A 188 10.54 7.08 -0.94
N LEU A 189 10.16 8.00 -1.83
CA LEU A 189 10.97 8.38 -2.99
C LEU A 189 12.33 8.96 -2.60
N LYS A 190 12.35 9.95 -1.69
CA LYS A 190 13.60 10.57 -1.21
C LYS A 190 14.54 9.54 -0.59
N GLU A 191 14.00 8.63 0.23
CA GLU A 191 14.79 7.55 0.82
C GLU A 191 15.34 6.59 -0.23
N GLY A 192 14.54 6.22 -1.22
CA GLY A 192 14.98 5.35 -2.31
C GLY A 192 16.08 5.98 -3.17
N ILE A 193 15.97 7.27 -3.48
CA ILE A 193 17.00 8.03 -4.21
C ILE A 193 18.29 8.09 -3.38
N TYR A 194 18.20 8.55 -2.13
CA TYR A 194 19.34 8.71 -1.24
C TYR A 194 20.11 7.39 -1.03
N LYS A 195 19.38 6.30 -0.80
CA LYS A 195 19.95 4.98 -0.51
C LYS A 195 20.28 4.17 -1.78
N LYS A 196 19.86 4.64 -2.96
CA LYS A 196 19.91 3.93 -4.25
C LYS A 196 19.21 2.57 -4.19
N ILE A 197 18.01 2.53 -3.59
CA ILE A 197 17.17 1.33 -3.42
C ILE A 197 15.84 1.56 -4.15
N CYS A 198 15.22 0.48 -4.67
CA CYS A 198 13.93 0.57 -5.32
C CYS A 198 12.83 0.97 -4.31
N PRO A 199 12.18 2.14 -4.47
CA PRO A 199 11.18 2.61 -3.51
C PRO A 199 9.92 1.74 -3.49
N PHE A 200 9.54 1.18 -4.64
CA PHE A 200 8.36 0.32 -4.75
C PHE A 200 8.49 -0.98 -3.93
N TYR A 201 9.63 -1.65 -4.02
CA TYR A 201 9.85 -2.86 -3.20
C TYR A 201 10.11 -2.52 -1.74
N LEU A 202 10.68 -1.34 -1.47
CA LEU A 202 10.86 -0.82 -0.14
C LEU A 202 9.51 -0.53 0.55
N SER A 203 8.55 0.12 -0.14
CA SER A 203 7.20 0.35 0.40
C SER A 203 6.50 -0.98 0.70
N ARG A 204 6.64 -1.98 -0.16
CA ARG A 204 6.10 -3.34 0.08
C ARG A 204 6.68 -4.02 1.32
N HIS A 205 7.98 -3.89 1.57
CA HIS A 205 8.58 -4.37 2.82
C HIS A 205 7.96 -3.68 4.04
N PHE A 206 7.75 -2.36 3.94
CA PHE A 206 7.14 -1.57 4.98
C PHE A 206 5.66 -1.84 5.21
N LEU A 207 4.90 -2.28 4.20
CA LEU A 207 3.51 -2.74 4.38
C LEU A 207 3.41 -3.93 5.35
N ILE A 208 4.44 -4.76 5.44
CA ILE A 208 4.46 -5.92 6.35
C ILE A 208 4.70 -5.46 7.79
N GLU A 209 5.62 -4.52 7.98
CA GLU A 209 6.02 -3.98 9.29
C GLU A 209 5.06 -2.92 9.85
N SER A 210 4.19 -2.33 9.03
CA SER A 210 3.32 -1.25 9.44
C SER A 210 2.14 -1.73 10.30
N ASN A 211 1.76 -0.87 11.24
CA ASN A 211 0.57 -1.06 12.07
C ASN A 211 -0.67 -0.62 11.30
N ILE A 212 -0.56 0.53 10.61
CA ILE A 212 -1.66 1.11 9.85
C ILE A 212 -1.31 1.15 8.36
N ILE A 213 -2.18 0.57 7.54
CA ILE A 213 -2.08 0.59 6.09
C ILE A 213 -3.20 1.45 5.54
N ILE A 214 -2.84 2.41 4.67
CA ILE A 214 -3.79 3.23 3.93
C ILE A 214 -3.70 2.86 2.46
N GLY A 215 -4.82 2.62 1.79
CA GLY A 215 -4.82 2.33 0.37
C GLY A 215 -6.18 2.44 -0.29
N ASP A 216 -6.16 2.59 -1.61
CA ASP A 216 -7.33 2.44 -2.47
C ASP A 216 -7.68 0.95 -2.59
N ILE A 217 -8.97 0.61 -2.58
CA ILE A 217 -9.45 -0.77 -2.77
C ILE A 217 -8.94 -1.40 -4.05
N LYS A 218 -8.83 -0.62 -5.12
CA LYS A 218 -8.37 -1.15 -6.39
C LYS A 218 -7.00 -1.78 -6.22
N TYR A 219 -6.14 -1.18 -5.40
CA TYR A 219 -4.83 -1.73 -5.08
C TYR A 219 -4.81 -2.77 -3.96
N PHE A 220 -5.86 -2.86 -3.15
CA PHE A 220 -6.00 -3.98 -2.21
C PHE A 220 -6.46 -5.26 -2.90
N ILE A 221 -7.35 -5.17 -3.88
CA ILE A 221 -7.94 -6.32 -4.57
C ILE A 221 -7.13 -6.74 -5.80
N LEU A 222 -6.69 -5.80 -6.65
CA LEU A 222 -6.01 -6.15 -7.92
C LEU A 222 -4.54 -6.51 -7.75
N ASN A 223 -3.87 -5.88 -6.80
CA ASN A 223 -2.46 -6.16 -6.58
C ASN A 223 -2.36 -7.29 -5.55
N ASP A 224 -1.47 -8.25 -5.80
CA ASP A 224 -1.01 -9.30 -4.85
C ASP A 224 -0.46 -8.75 -3.51
N ASN A 225 -0.65 -7.46 -3.22
CA ASN A 225 -0.34 -6.81 -1.96
C ASN A 225 -1.04 -7.48 -0.77
N PHE A 226 -2.26 -8.03 -0.96
CA PHE A 226 -2.94 -8.78 0.10
C PHE A 226 -2.21 -10.08 0.45
N ASP A 227 -1.66 -10.77 -0.56
CA ASP A 227 -0.86 -11.98 -0.36
C ASP A 227 0.45 -11.70 0.38
N LEU A 228 0.95 -10.46 0.32
CA LEU A 228 2.13 -10.05 1.10
C LEU A 228 1.83 -9.95 2.59
N ILE A 229 0.58 -9.69 2.99
CA ILE A 229 0.22 -9.53 4.39
C ILE A 229 -0.15 -10.91 4.96
N PRO A 230 0.49 -11.35 6.07
CA PRO A 230 0.14 -12.62 6.68
C PRO A 230 -1.33 -12.70 7.05
N GLN A 231 -2.03 -13.76 6.63
CA GLN A 231 -3.45 -13.98 6.95
C GLN A 231 -3.76 -13.90 8.46
N LYS A 232 -2.80 -14.27 9.32
CA LYS A 232 -2.92 -14.12 10.78
C LYS A 232 -3.07 -12.66 11.22
N GLN A 233 -2.34 -11.74 10.59
CA GLN A 233 -2.45 -10.30 10.90
C GLN A 233 -3.79 -9.73 10.42
N ILE A 234 -4.29 -10.21 9.28
CA ILE A 234 -5.58 -9.78 8.72
C ILE A 234 -6.73 -10.24 9.61
N ARG A 235 -6.72 -11.50 10.08
CA ARG A 235 -7.78 -12.05 10.94
C ARG A 235 -7.95 -11.31 12.27
N CYS A 236 -6.87 -10.75 12.79
CA CYS A 236 -6.89 -9.96 14.03
C CYS A 236 -6.95 -8.44 13.76
N GLY A 237 -7.04 -8.04 12.49
CA GLY A 237 -7.00 -6.65 12.07
C GLY A 237 -8.37 -5.97 12.11
N VAL A 238 -8.33 -4.65 11.95
CA VAL A 238 -9.52 -3.79 11.81
C VAL A 238 -9.53 -3.26 10.38
N LEU A 239 -10.63 -3.48 9.67
CA LEU A 239 -10.86 -2.94 8.34
C LEU A 239 -11.84 -1.76 8.44
N ILE A 240 -11.44 -0.61 7.89
CA ILE A 240 -12.25 0.59 7.84
C ILE A 240 -12.51 0.90 6.38
N LEU A 241 -13.80 0.99 6.06
CA LEU A 241 -14.30 1.21 4.71
C LEU A 241 -14.83 2.63 4.65
N ASP A 242 -14.06 3.54 4.04
CA ASP A 242 -14.55 4.87 3.72
C ASP A 242 -15.37 4.81 2.41
N ASN A 243 -16.45 5.59 2.32
CA ASN A 243 -17.35 5.61 1.16
C ASN A 243 -17.88 4.23 0.72
N LEU A 244 -18.47 3.48 1.68
CA LEU A 244 -19.02 2.13 1.47
C LEU A 244 -19.97 2.00 0.26
N TYR A 245 -20.65 3.09 -0.12
CA TYR A 245 -21.60 3.10 -1.24
C TYR A 245 -20.95 2.85 -2.62
N GLU A 246 -19.62 3.00 -2.75
CA GLU A 246 -18.91 2.75 -4.00
C GLU A 246 -18.62 1.26 -4.26
N ILE A 247 -18.81 0.41 -3.25
CA ILE A 247 -18.50 -1.04 -3.31
C ILE A 247 -19.15 -1.71 -4.51
N ASP A 248 -20.42 -1.42 -4.78
CA ASP A 248 -21.15 -2.08 -5.85
C ASP A 248 -20.60 -1.71 -7.24
N GLY A 249 -20.22 -0.45 -7.41
CA GLY A 249 -19.57 0.02 -8.63
C GLY A 249 -18.21 -0.65 -8.84
N ILE A 250 -17.42 -0.72 -7.77
CA ILE A 250 -16.11 -1.37 -7.78
C ILE A 250 -16.21 -2.88 -8.05
N ASN A 251 -17.16 -3.57 -7.43
CA ASN A 251 -17.42 -4.99 -7.69
C ASN A 251 -17.84 -5.24 -9.14
N THR A 252 -18.64 -4.34 -9.71
CA THR A 252 -19.02 -4.43 -11.13
C THR A 252 -17.80 -4.29 -12.03
N GLU A 253 -16.89 -3.37 -11.73
CA GLU A 253 -15.62 -3.25 -12.47
C GLU A 253 -14.74 -4.51 -12.38
N PHE A 254 -14.77 -5.24 -11.26
CA PHE A 254 -13.99 -6.47 -11.08
C PHE A 254 -14.61 -7.71 -11.73
N CYS A 255 -15.93 -7.87 -11.60
CA CYS A 255 -16.62 -9.06 -12.08
C CYS A 255 -16.94 -8.99 -13.57
N CYS A 256 -17.05 -7.78 -14.13
CA CYS A 256 -17.42 -7.59 -15.53
C CYS A 256 -16.19 -7.31 -16.39
N PHE A 257 -15.97 -8.14 -17.41
CA PHE A 257 -15.01 -7.86 -18.48
C PHE A 257 -15.76 -7.66 -19.79
N GLN A 258 -15.38 -6.64 -20.55
CA GLN A 258 -15.97 -6.38 -21.85
C GLN A 258 -15.07 -6.94 -22.96
N LEU A 259 -15.61 -7.89 -23.73
CA LEU A 259 -14.96 -8.39 -24.93
C LEU A 259 -15.39 -7.55 -26.13
N SER A 260 -14.43 -6.89 -26.77
CA SER A 260 -14.63 -6.18 -28.03
C SER A 260 -14.00 -6.95 -29.18
N LYS A 261 -14.47 -6.70 -30.41
CA LYS A 261 -13.91 -7.31 -31.62
C LYS A 261 -12.40 -7.03 -31.77
N ILE A 262 -11.96 -5.85 -31.31
CA ILE A 262 -10.54 -5.47 -31.29
C ILE A 262 -9.73 -6.38 -30.38
N ILE A 263 -10.26 -6.74 -29.20
CA ILE A 263 -9.59 -7.66 -28.26
C ILE A 263 -9.50 -9.06 -28.86
N THR A 264 -10.55 -9.54 -29.51
CA THR A 264 -10.54 -10.88 -30.15
C THR A 264 -9.56 -10.94 -31.31
N GLU A 265 -9.52 -9.93 -32.19
CA GLU A 265 -8.56 -9.86 -33.30
C GLU A 265 -7.11 -9.77 -32.79
N ASN A 266 -6.87 -9.00 -31.72
CA ASN A 266 -5.55 -8.94 -31.09
C ASN A 266 -5.15 -10.27 -30.44
N SER A 267 -6.11 -11.00 -29.87
CA SER A 267 -5.87 -12.32 -29.28
C SER A 267 -5.48 -13.34 -30.34
N GLU A 268 -6.15 -13.33 -31.50
CA GLU A 268 -5.79 -14.17 -32.65
C GLU A 268 -4.36 -13.90 -33.13
N ARG A 269 -3.98 -12.63 -33.28
CA ARG A 269 -2.60 -12.23 -33.60
C ARG A 269 -1.61 -12.75 -32.55
N GLY A 270 -1.95 -12.66 -31.27
CA GLY A 270 -1.15 -13.21 -30.17
C GLY A 270 -0.93 -14.72 -30.29
N ILE A 271 -1.99 -15.48 -30.55
CA ILE A 271 -1.92 -16.94 -30.74
C ILE A 271 -1.00 -17.30 -31.92
N LEU A 272 -1.09 -16.57 -33.04
CA LEU A 272 -0.22 -16.79 -34.20
C LEU A 272 1.26 -16.56 -33.88
N ILE A 273 1.57 -15.54 -33.08
CA ILE A 273 2.94 -15.26 -32.62
C ILE A 273 3.47 -16.42 -31.77
N VAL A 274 2.67 -16.88 -30.79
CA VAL A 274 3.04 -18.01 -29.93
C VAL A 274 3.22 -19.30 -30.73
N LYS A 275 2.34 -19.56 -31.71
CA LYS A 275 2.46 -20.70 -32.63
C LYS A 275 3.77 -20.63 -33.45
N LYS A 276 4.14 -19.45 -33.94
CA LYS A 276 5.39 -19.26 -34.68
C LYS A 276 6.62 -19.50 -33.80
N GLU A 277 6.61 -19.04 -32.55
CA GLU A 277 7.72 -19.25 -31.62
C GLU A 277 7.86 -20.70 -31.17
N THR A 278 6.75 -21.39 -30.91
CA THR A 278 6.76 -22.82 -30.53
C THR A 278 7.30 -23.67 -31.66
N ILE A 279 6.88 -23.46 -32.91
CA ILE A 279 7.44 -24.14 -34.08
C ILE A 279 8.96 -23.90 -34.20
N ARG A 280 9.41 -22.65 -34.05
CA ARG A 280 10.86 -22.31 -34.07
C ARG A 280 11.64 -23.04 -32.97
N LYS A 281 11.07 -23.23 -31.78
CA LYS A 281 11.72 -23.97 -30.68
C LYS A 281 11.79 -25.47 -30.96
N VAL A 282 10.76 -26.05 -31.60
CA VAL A 282 10.77 -27.47 -32.01
C VAL A 282 11.80 -27.72 -33.12
N LEU A 283 11.87 -26.83 -34.11
CA LEU A 283 12.84 -26.93 -35.20
C LEU A 283 14.29 -26.76 -34.76
N LYS A 284 14.57 -25.96 -33.71
CA LYS A 284 15.91 -25.83 -33.11
C LYS A 284 16.35 -27.02 -32.23
N LYS A 285 15.42 -27.94 -31.92
CA LYS A 285 15.70 -29.14 -31.11
C LYS A 285 15.93 -30.40 -31.96
N LYS A 286 15.64 -30.34 -33.26
CA LYS A 286 16.10 -31.32 -34.25
C LYS A 286 17.43 -30.86 -34.82
#